data_AF-A0A2N3FKT3-F1
#
_entry.id   AF-A0A2N3FKT3-F1
#
_cell.length_a   1.000
_cell.length_b   1.000
_cell.length_c   1.000
_cell.angle_alpha   90.00
_cell.angle_beta   90.00
_cell.angle_gamma   90.00
#
_symmetry.space_group_name_H-M   'P 1'
#
loop_
_entity.id
_entity.type
_entity.pdbx_description
1 polymer ?
#
loop_
_entity_poly.entity_id
_entity_poly.type
_entity_poly.pdbx_seq_one_letter_code
_entity_poly.pdbx_strand_id
1 'polypeptide(L)'
;MSQLTPSSRPQVEKLEQLFRAGEQWLMQRILGYAQEFGYTRYTSALEEPWRLSVHGLVDSLLAAARKSDCDLDIRCEEDISEDPAVEFGVHEARQHRTRGVPFEMFLALMNYYERAFLDLCETVEDATEAKSYSLVVQKYFDRLKIGFSKEWAGLGASAAVVELQERNRSATDEKVRYLTIFESLNVPVILLDENGLIENINEAAAEAFGMGSVSGSAYYSHVDVGVPFAPLDAEIAAFLDDTAEARELERSLQTTSGPRFYIVRLKRMQDVSGTFRGITIALSDVTERKRVEDDVLQGRAEYRALFENMIDAVAQHVAVRDEAGVITDYRFAEVNPAFEVLFGLSHDDVLGKLIDEVWLPGNPLGMN
;
A
#
# COMPACT_ATOMS: atom_id res chain seq x y z
N MET A 1 -36.31 -2.66 42.09
CA MET A 1 -34.93 -2.15 42.13
C MET A 1 -34.27 -2.65 43.40
N SER A 2 -33.47 -3.71 43.30
CA SER A 2 -32.76 -4.30 44.45
C SER A 2 -31.48 -3.51 44.68
N GLN A 3 -31.46 -2.62 45.67
CA GLN A 3 -30.22 -1.99 46.10
C GLN A 3 -29.27 -3.08 46.64
N LEU A 4 -27.98 -3.00 46.31
CA LEU A 4 -26.98 -3.84 46.97
C LEU A 4 -26.85 -3.33 48.41
N THR A 5 -27.31 -4.13 49.37
CA THR A 5 -26.96 -3.94 50.76
C THR A 5 -25.44 -4.08 50.95
N PRO A 6 -24.80 -3.40 51.91
CA PRO A 6 -23.35 -3.49 52.14
C PRO A 6 -22.82 -4.93 52.30
N SER A 7 -23.65 -5.84 52.82
CA SER A 7 -23.36 -7.28 52.96
C SER A 7 -23.51 -8.11 51.67
N SER A 8 -24.00 -7.52 50.58
CA SER A 8 -24.22 -8.17 49.28
C SER A 8 -23.30 -7.64 48.17
N ARG A 9 -22.37 -6.72 48.50
CA ARG A 9 -21.41 -6.17 47.54
C ARG A 9 -20.31 -7.21 47.26
N PRO A 10 -19.91 -7.37 45.99
CA PRO A 10 -18.82 -8.26 45.65
C PRO A 10 -17.47 -7.75 46.17
N GLN A 11 -16.59 -8.68 46.52
CA GLN A 11 -15.18 -8.36 46.77
C GLN A 11 -14.52 -7.94 45.46
N VAL A 12 -13.91 -6.75 45.46
CA VAL A 12 -13.32 -6.15 44.25
C VAL A 12 -12.21 -7.03 43.69
N GLU A 13 -11.44 -7.71 44.55
CA GLU A 13 -10.36 -8.62 44.14
C GLU A 13 -10.87 -9.80 43.33
N LYS A 14 -12.04 -10.34 43.68
CA LYS A 14 -12.65 -11.45 42.94
C LYS A 14 -13.26 -10.99 41.61
N LEU A 15 -13.86 -9.80 41.60
CA LEU A 15 -14.33 -9.14 40.39
C LEU A 15 -13.16 -8.92 39.41
N GLU A 16 -12.04 -8.40 39.91
CA GLU A 16 -10.81 -8.22 39.14
C GLU A 16 -10.29 -9.55 38.59
N GLN A 17 -10.23 -10.60 39.41
CA GLN A 17 -9.78 -11.91 38.95
C GLN A 17 -10.65 -12.43 37.79
N LEU A 18 -11.97 -12.29 37.87
CA LEU A 18 -12.89 -12.70 36.81
C LEU A 18 -12.64 -11.94 35.51
N PHE A 19 -12.65 -10.61 35.55
CA PHE A 19 -12.57 -9.79 34.34
C PHE A 19 -11.18 -9.83 33.70
N ARG A 20 -10.10 -9.88 34.50
CA ARG A 20 -8.72 -10.02 33.98
C ARG A 20 -8.49 -11.36 33.32
N ALA A 21 -8.96 -12.46 33.93
CA ALA A 21 -8.87 -13.78 33.32
C ALA A 21 -9.78 -13.91 32.08
N GLY A 22 -10.88 -13.13 32.04
CA GLY A 22 -11.89 -13.16 30.99
C GLY A 22 -11.64 -12.23 29.79
N GLU A 23 -10.60 -11.39 29.76
CA GLU A 23 -10.42 -10.37 28.69
C GLU A 23 -10.40 -10.98 27.28
N GLN A 24 -9.68 -12.10 27.09
CA GLN A 24 -9.63 -12.79 25.80
C GLN A 24 -10.98 -13.36 25.41
N TRP A 25 -11.71 -13.94 26.37
CA TRP A 25 -13.04 -14.48 26.14
C TRP A 25 -14.04 -13.38 25.78
N LEU A 26 -14.00 -12.24 26.49
CA LEU A 26 -14.83 -11.07 26.21
C LEU A 26 -14.61 -10.55 24.80
N MET A 27 -13.34 -10.36 24.42
CA MET A 27 -12.99 -9.90 23.07
C MET A 27 -13.58 -10.83 21.99
N GLN A 28 -13.42 -12.15 22.15
CA GLN A 28 -13.99 -13.12 21.20
C GLN A 28 -15.52 -13.08 21.19
N ARG A 29 -16.16 -12.96 22.37
CA ARG A 29 -17.62 -12.90 22.50
C ARG A 29 -18.20 -11.66 21.84
N ILE A 30 -17.57 -10.51 22.06
CA ILE A 30 -17.94 -9.22 21.48
C ILE A 30 -17.77 -9.26 19.96
N LEU A 31 -16.65 -9.78 19.47
CA LEU A 31 -16.42 -9.93 18.04
C LEU A 31 -17.46 -10.85 17.40
N GLY A 32 -17.84 -11.93 18.08
CA GLY A 32 -18.94 -12.82 17.66
C GLY A 32 -20.26 -12.07 17.49
N TYR A 33 -20.65 -11.25 18.47
CA TYR A 33 -21.84 -10.40 18.34
C TYR A 33 -21.72 -9.38 17.21
N ALA A 34 -20.57 -8.72 17.09
CA ALA A 34 -20.34 -7.74 16.04
C ALA A 34 -20.45 -8.37 14.64
N GLN A 35 -19.98 -9.61 14.47
CA GLN A 35 -20.11 -10.36 13.22
C GLN A 35 -21.55 -10.79 12.96
N GLU A 36 -22.21 -11.39 13.95
CA GLU A 36 -23.59 -11.87 13.85
C GLU A 36 -24.57 -10.76 13.44
N PHE A 37 -24.38 -9.56 13.99
CA PHE A 37 -25.27 -8.41 13.75
C PHE A 37 -24.71 -7.38 12.76
N GLY A 38 -23.60 -7.69 12.06
CA GLY A 38 -23.10 -6.90 10.93
C GLY A 38 -22.35 -5.60 11.25
N TYR A 39 -21.87 -5.42 12.49
CA TYR A 39 -21.07 -4.27 12.89
C TYR A 39 -19.64 -4.30 12.34
N THR A 40 -19.11 -5.49 12.02
CA THR A 40 -17.74 -5.63 11.46
C THR A 40 -17.53 -4.93 10.13
N ARG A 41 -18.60 -4.59 9.40
CA ARG A 41 -18.54 -3.79 8.16
C ARG A 41 -18.09 -2.34 8.40
N TYR A 42 -18.27 -1.84 9.62
CA TYR A 42 -18.05 -0.44 9.99
C TYR A 42 -16.97 -0.27 11.07
N THR A 43 -16.27 -1.35 11.43
CA THR A 43 -15.24 -1.38 12.48
C THR A 43 -13.94 -2.03 11.96
N SER A 44 -12.88 -2.02 12.77
CA SER A 44 -11.60 -2.64 12.41
C SER A 44 -11.73 -4.14 12.09
N ALA A 45 -11.07 -4.56 11.00
CA ALA A 45 -10.89 -5.98 10.64
C ALA A 45 -9.75 -6.66 11.43
N LEU A 46 -8.95 -5.89 12.17
CA LEU A 46 -7.84 -6.39 12.98
C LEU A 46 -8.29 -6.65 14.42
N GLU A 47 -7.73 -7.69 15.05
CA GLU A 47 -8.05 -8.11 16.43
C GLU A 47 -7.51 -7.13 17.51
N GLU A 48 -6.37 -6.50 17.25
CA GLU A 48 -5.67 -5.67 18.24
C GLU A 48 -6.49 -4.45 18.75
N PRO A 49 -7.22 -3.69 17.90
CA PRO A 49 -8.13 -2.65 18.39
C PRO A 49 -9.25 -3.15 19.30
N TRP A 50 -9.79 -4.35 19.06
CA TRP A 50 -10.80 -4.94 19.94
C TRP A 50 -10.20 -5.31 21.30
N ARG A 51 -8.98 -5.87 21.29
CA ARG A 51 -8.24 -6.19 22.52
C ARG A 51 -7.99 -4.95 23.37
N LEU A 52 -7.55 -3.85 22.76
CA LEU A 52 -7.33 -2.56 23.45
C LEU A 52 -8.63 -1.98 24.02
N SER A 53 -9.73 -2.05 23.26
CA SER A 53 -11.04 -1.58 23.73
C SER A 53 -11.54 -2.36 24.94
N VAL A 54 -11.48 -3.70 24.89
CA VAL A 54 -11.87 -4.57 26.01
C VAL A 54 -11.00 -4.31 27.23
N HIS A 55 -9.68 -4.25 27.05
CA HIS A 55 -8.74 -3.99 28.13
C HIS A 55 -9.03 -2.65 28.83
N GLY A 56 -9.24 -1.57 28.05
CA GLY A 56 -9.53 -0.25 28.62
C GLY A 56 -10.89 -0.17 29.33
N LEU A 57 -11.91 -0.88 28.84
CA LEU A 57 -13.21 -0.98 29.53
C LEU A 57 -13.10 -1.79 30.83
N VAL A 58 -12.32 -2.87 30.85
CA VAL A 58 -12.05 -3.64 32.07
C VAL A 58 -11.28 -2.79 33.08
N ASP A 59 -10.24 -2.06 32.66
CA ASP A 59 -9.50 -1.13 33.52
C ASP A 59 -10.42 -0.08 34.15
N SER A 60 -11.26 0.54 33.33
CA SER A 60 -12.21 1.56 33.76
C SER A 60 -13.27 1.01 34.72
N LEU A 61 -13.83 -0.18 34.44
CA LEU A 61 -14.76 -0.88 35.33
C LEU A 61 -14.14 -1.15 36.70
N LEU A 62 -12.92 -1.70 36.73
CA LEU A 62 -12.25 -2.06 37.98
C LEU A 62 -11.82 -0.82 38.76
N ALA A 63 -11.37 0.24 38.09
CA ALA A 63 -11.06 1.52 38.74
C ALA A 63 -12.31 2.12 39.40
N ALA A 64 -13.45 2.10 38.70
CA ALA A 64 -14.72 2.56 39.23
C ALA A 64 -15.17 1.73 40.43
N ALA A 65 -15.15 0.40 40.30
CA ALA A 65 -15.55 -0.53 41.35
C ALA A 65 -14.68 -0.37 42.62
N ARG A 66 -13.36 -0.16 42.48
CA ARG A 66 -12.47 0.15 43.62
C ARG A 66 -12.82 1.46 44.31
N LYS A 67 -13.04 2.52 43.53
CA LYS A 67 -13.32 3.86 44.06
C LYS A 67 -14.65 3.91 44.81
N SER A 68 -15.66 3.16 44.35
CA SER A 68 -17.02 3.20 44.89
C SER A 68 -17.37 2.01 45.79
N ASP A 69 -16.43 1.11 46.07
CA ASP A 69 -16.70 -0.16 46.77
C ASP A 69 -17.85 -0.93 46.09
N CYS A 70 -17.76 -1.08 44.77
CA CYS A 70 -18.77 -1.71 43.89
C CYS A 70 -20.16 -1.03 43.89
N ASP A 71 -20.34 0.13 44.52
CA ASP A 71 -21.59 0.89 44.46
C ASP A 71 -21.56 1.93 43.34
N LEU A 72 -21.90 1.47 42.14
CA LEU A 72 -21.96 2.30 40.94
C LEU A 72 -23.35 2.89 40.68
N ASP A 73 -24.23 2.95 41.69
CA ASP A 73 -25.51 3.65 41.54
C ASP A 73 -25.27 5.11 41.12
N ILE A 74 -26.11 5.62 40.23
CA ILE A 74 -26.08 7.02 39.83
C ILE A 74 -26.96 7.84 40.78
N ARG A 75 -26.39 8.87 41.40
CA ARG A 75 -27.16 9.80 42.27
C ARG A 75 -27.62 11.02 41.47
N CYS A 76 -28.75 11.61 41.87
CA CYS A 76 -29.43 12.67 41.09
C CYS A 76 -28.58 13.92 40.81
N GLU A 77 -27.65 14.26 41.72
CA GLU A 77 -26.79 15.45 41.63
C GLU A 77 -25.34 15.09 41.30
N GLU A 78 -25.07 13.84 40.94
CA GLU A 78 -23.72 13.37 40.61
C GLU A 78 -23.31 13.85 39.22
N ASP A 79 -22.17 14.54 39.12
CA ASP A 79 -21.56 14.82 37.82
C ASP A 79 -20.69 13.65 37.38
N ILE A 80 -21.22 12.87 36.44
CA ILE A 80 -20.58 11.66 35.94
C ILE A 80 -19.41 11.99 35.02
N SER A 81 -19.25 13.23 34.50
CA SER A 81 -18.15 13.50 33.55
C SER A 81 -16.74 13.43 34.15
N GLU A 82 -16.60 13.51 35.47
CA GLU A 82 -15.32 13.33 36.17
C GLU A 82 -15.18 11.93 36.79
N ASP A 83 -16.09 11.02 36.48
CA ASP A 83 -16.06 9.65 36.96
C ASP A 83 -15.03 8.82 36.18
N PRO A 84 -14.05 8.19 36.86
CA PRO A 84 -13.13 7.23 36.22
C PRO A 84 -13.85 6.10 35.46
N ALA A 85 -15.10 5.80 35.83
CA ALA A 85 -15.94 4.83 35.13
C ALA A 85 -16.23 5.22 33.66
N VAL A 86 -16.20 6.51 33.33
CA VAL A 86 -16.59 6.98 32.00
C VAL A 86 -15.45 7.62 31.21
N GLU A 87 -14.33 7.96 31.84
CA GLU A 87 -13.22 8.67 31.20
C GLU A 87 -12.73 7.96 29.92
N PHE A 88 -12.37 6.67 30.04
CA PHE A 88 -11.91 5.87 28.89
C PHE A 88 -12.99 5.77 27.80
N GLY A 89 -14.23 5.41 28.19
CA GLY A 89 -15.32 5.24 27.24
C GLY A 89 -15.67 6.54 26.52
N VAL A 90 -15.69 7.68 27.22
CA VAL A 90 -15.98 9.01 26.64
C VAL A 90 -14.87 9.44 25.69
N HIS A 91 -13.61 9.09 25.99
CA HIS A 91 -12.50 9.33 25.08
C HIS A 91 -12.66 8.54 23.76
N GLU A 92 -12.96 7.24 23.85
CA GLU A 92 -13.21 6.40 22.67
C GLU A 92 -14.43 6.90 21.88
N ALA A 93 -15.52 7.21 22.58
CA ALA A 93 -16.70 7.87 22.02
C ALA A 93 -16.35 9.11 21.19
N ARG A 94 -15.54 10.02 21.75
CA ARG A 94 -15.09 11.23 21.06
C ARG A 94 -14.28 10.90 19.81
N GLN A 95 -13.34 9.95 19.88
CA GLN A 95 -12.56 9.53 18.72
C GLN A 95 -13.44 8.93 17.60
N HIS A 96 -14.43 8.11 17.96
CA HIS A 96 -15.34 7.52 16.98
C HIS A 96 -16.25 8.58 16.36
N ARG A 97 -16.71 9.54 17.15
CA ARG A 97 -17.48 10.68 16.65
C ARG A 97 -16.70 11.50 15.64
N THR A 98 -15.43 11.86 15.92
CA THR A 98 -14.59 12.64 15.00
C THR A 98 -14.31 11.91 13.69
N ARG A 99 -14.35 10.57 13.72
CA ARG A 99 -14.29 9.70 12.52
C ARG A 99 -15.63 9.58 11.76
N GLY A 100 -16.69 10.24 12.24
CA GLY A 100 -18.01 10.27 11.61
C GLY A 100 -18.91 9.08 11.95
N VAL A 101 -18.62 8.34 13.02
CA VAL A 101 -19.50 7.25 13.49
C VAL A 101 -20.81 7.82 14.06
N PRO A 102 -21.98 7.40 13.56
CA PRO A 102 -23.26 7.81 14.12
C PRO A 102 -23.45 7.33 15.57
N PHE A 103 -24.11 8.15 16.39
CA PHE A 103 -24.32 7.83 17.82
C PHE A 103 -25.11 6.53 18.00
N GLU A 104 -26.15 6.33 17.20
CA GLU A 104 -27.00 5.14 17.22
C GLU A 104 -26.19 3.87 16.92
N MET A 105 -25.24 3.95 15.99
CA MET A 105 -24.38 2.82 15.63
C MET A 105 -23.42 2.49 16.78
N PHE A 106 -22.77 3.51 17.35
CA PHE A 106 -21.86 3.36 18.47
C PHE A 106 -22.57 2.77 19.69
N LEU A 107 -23.70 3.36 20.10
CA LEU A 107 -24.46 2.93 21.27
C LEU A 107 -25.01 1.51 21.10
N ALA A 108 -25.44 1.13 19.89
CA ALA A 108 -25.93 -0.20 19.62
C ALA A 108 -24.82 -1.26 19.73
N LEU A 109 -23.60 -0.98 19.25
CA LEU A 109 -22.45 -1.86 19.47
C LEU A 109 -22.10 -1.97 20.96
N MET A 110 -22.16 -0.86 21.71
CA MET A 110 -21.90 -0.85 23.15
C MET A 110 -22.89 -1.73 23.95
N ASN A 111 -24.12 -1.92 23.48
CA ASN A 111 -25.04 -2.87 24.09
C ASN A 111 -24.58 -4.33 23.95
N TYR A 112 -23.87 -4.68 22.87
CA TYR A 112 -23.27 -6.01 22.72
C TYR A 112 -22.02 -6.19 23.59
N TYR A 113 -21.28 -5.11 23.85
CA TYR A 113 -20.24 -5.10 24.88
C TYR A 113 -20.84 -5.40 26.26
N GLU A 114 -21.87 -4.67 26.66
CA GLU A 114 -22.56 -4.92 27.93
C GLU A 114 -23.06 -6.38 28.02
N ARG A 115 -23.69 -6.88 26.95
CA ARG A 115 -24.16 -8.26 26.89
C ARG A 115 -23.04 -9.28 27.07
N ALA A 116 -21.89 -9.08 26.42
CA ALA A 116 -20.74 -9.96 26.58
C ALA A 116 -20.19 -9.94 28.02
N PHE A 117 -20.15 -8.77 28.66
CA PHE A 117 -19.75 -8.67 30.07
C PHE A 117 -20.73 -9.39 31.00
N LEU A 118 -22.03 -9.28 30.73
CA LEU A 118 -23.06 -10.01 31.48
C LEU A 118 -22.97 -11.52 31.27
N ASP A 119 -22.76 -11.98 30.03
CA ASP A 119 -22.54 -13.39 29.73
C ASP A 119 -21.31 -13.95 30.47
N LEU A 120 -20.23 -13.16 30.64
CA LEU A 120 -19.08 -13.58 31.43
C LEU A 120 -19.45 -13.79 32.90
N CYS A 121 -20.26 -12.91 33.49
CA CYS A 121 -20.74 -13.07 34.87
C CYS A 121 -21.58 -14.34 35.04
N GLU A 122 -22.33 -14.77 34.02
CA GLU A 122 -23.11 -16.02 34.06
C GLU A 122 -22.26 -17.29 34.10
N THR A 123 -20.96 -17.20 33.77
CA THR A 123 -20.02 -18.33 33.89
C THR A 123 -19.60 -18.64 35.34
N VAL A 124 -19.91 -17.75 36.28
CA VAL A 124 -19.58 -17.92 37.70
C VAL A 124 -20.53 -18.93 38.35
N GLU A 125 -19.96 -19.95 39.02
CA GLU A 125 -20.73 -21.06 39.60
C GLU A 125 -21.68 -20.63 40.74
N ASP A 126 -21.26 -19.67 41.59
CA ASP A 126 -22.10 -19.14 42.65
C ASP A 126 -23.10 -18.13 42.08
N ALA A 127 -24.37 -18.53 42.03
CA ALA A 127 -25.47 -17.71 41.50
C ALA A 127 -25.65 -16.37 42.24
N THR A 128 -25.31 -16.29 43.53
CA THR A 128 -25.38 -15.04 44.30
C THR A 128 -24.26 -14.09 43.88
N GLU A 129 -23.06 -14.64 43.73
CA GLU A 129 -21.88 -13.90 43.30
C GLU A 129 -22.03 -13.43 41.84
N ALA A 130 -22.45 -14.32 40.93
CA ALA A 130 -22.78 -14.02 39.54
C ALA A 130 -23.77 -12.84 39.44
N LYS A 131 -24.87 -12.90 40.20
CA LYS A 131 -25.88 -11.83 40.23
C LYS A 131 -25.32 -10.51 40.75
N SER A 132 -24.44 -10.56 41.75
CA SER A 132 -23.79 -9.36 42.30
C SER A 132 -22.87 -8.70 41.26
N TYR A 133 -22.09 -9.49 40.51
CA TYR A 133 -21.23 -9.01 39.44
C TYR A 133 -22.04 -8.43 38.27
N SER A 134 -23.09 -9.13 37.83
CA SER A 134 -23.99 -8.63 36.78
C SER A 134 -24.58 -7.26 37.13
N LEU A 135 -24.92 -7.02 38.40
CA LEU A 135 -25.44 -5.73 38.82
C LEU A 135 -24.37 -4.63 38.78
N VAL A 136 -23.12 -4.93 39.16
CA VAL A 136 -22.00 -3.97 39.04
C VAL A 136 -21.77 -3.63 37.56
N VAL A 137 -21.77 -4.62 36.68
CA VAL A 137 -21.62 -4.44 35.22
C VAL A 137 -22.74 -3.57 34.66
N GLN A 138 -24.01 -3.87 34.97
CA GLN A 138 -25.15 -3.07 34.49
C GLN A 138 -25.02 -1.60 34.90
N LYS A 139 -24.73 -1.34 36.18
CA LYS A 139 -24.55 0.02 36.69
C LYS A 139 -23.37 0.74 36.03
N TYR A 140 -22.28 0.02 35.76
CA TYR A 140 -21.15 0.56 35.01
C TYR A 140 -21.53 0.97 33.59
N PHE A 141 -22.22 0.10 32.85
CA PHE A 141 -22.66 0.41 31.49
C PHE A 141 -23.73 1.50 31.46
N ASP A 142 -24.60 1.59 32.46
CA ASP A 142 -25.53 2.72 32.62
C ASP A 142 -24.78 4.05 32.75
N ARG A 143 -23.72 4.10 33.59
CA ARG A 143 -22.85 5.29 33.71
C ARG A 143 -22.19 5.64 32.38
N LEU A 144 -21.62 4.66 31.68
CA LEU A 144 -20.99 4.85 30.37
C LEU A 144 -21.96 5.45 29.34
N LYS A 145 -23.18 4.90 29.23
CA LYS A 145 -24.18 5.36 28.27
C LYS A 145 -24.63 6.80 28.53
N ILE A 146 -24.71 7.22 29.80
CA ILE A 146 -24.97 8.62 30.14
C ILE A 146 -23.78 9.51 29.73
N GLY A 147 -22.55 9.05 29.99
CA GLY A 147 -21.33 9.73 29.55
C GLY A 147 -21.30 9.94 28.02
N PHE A 148 -21.61 8.89 27.25
CA PHE A 148 -21.70 8.97 25.79
C PHE A 148 -22.79 9.94 25.36
N SER A 149 -23.98 9.84 25.96
CA SER A 149 -25.09 10.73 25.65
C SER A 149 -24.74 12.20 25.93
N LYS A 150 -24.01 12.49 27.02
CA LYS A 150 -23.51 13.83 27.32
C LYS A 150 -22.46 14.30 26.30
N GLU A 151 -21.53 13.44 25.88
CA GLU A 151 -20.53 13.78 24.85
C GLU A 151 -21.18 14.08 23.50
N TRP A 152 -22.17 13.29 23.06
CA TRP A 152 -22.89 13.53 21.80
C TRP A 152 -23.90 14.68 21.89
N ALA A 153 -24.56 14.89 23.03
CA ALA A 153 -25.52 15.97 23.23
C ALA A 153 -24.86 17.32 23.57
N GLY A 154 -23.62 17.33 24.06
CA GLY A 154 -22.87 18.52 24.45
C GLY A 154 -22.47 19.45 23.29
N LEU A 155 -22.77 19.06 22.05
CA LEU A 155 -22.51 19.89 20.86
C LEU A 155 -23.70 20.85 20.63
N GLY A 156 -23.52 22.12 20.98
CA GLY A 156 -24.21 23.20 20.29
C GLY A 156 -23.74 23.27 18.83
N ALA A 157 -24.52 23.91 17.95
CA ALA A 157 -24.22 24.04 16.50
C ALA A 157 -22.78 24.48 16.18
N SER A 158 -22.12 25.22 17.07
CA SER A 158 -20.73 25.65 16.92
C SER A 158 -19.71 24.50 16.94
N ALA A 159 -19.95 23.44 17.70
CA ALA A 159 -18.99 22.35 17.85
C ALA A 159 -19.08 21.33 16.69
N ALA A 160 -20.29 21.16 16.12
CA ALA A 160 -20.47 20.47 14.84
C ALA A 160 -19.79 21.20 13.67
N VAL A 161 -19.74 22.54 13.69
CA VAL A 161 -19.01 23.35 12.69
C VAL A 161 -17.50 23.14 12.82
N VAL A 162 -16.96 23.13 14.04
CA VAL A 162 -15.52 22.85 14.27
C VAL A 162 -15.17 21.43 13.82
N GLU A 163 -15.99 20.44 14.16
CA GLU A 163 -15.77 19.05 13.74
C GLU A 163 -15.86 18.88 12.21
N LEU A 164 -16.80 19.56 11.55
CA LEU A 164 -16.86 19.59 10.08
C LEU A 164 -15.65 20.29 9.48
N GLN A 165 -15.17 21.38 10.09
CA GLN A 165 -13.95 22.07 9.67
C GLN A 165 -12.71 21.19 9.82
N GLU A 166 -12.59 20.43 10.91
CA GLU A 166 -11.51 19.47 11.11
C GLU A 166 -11.56 18.33 10.08
N ARG A 167 -12.73 17.76 9.81
CA ARG A 167 -12.90 16.75 8.75
C ARG A 167 -12.56 17.30 7.36
N ASN A 168 -13.05 18.49 7.02
CA ASN A 168 -12.74 19.14 5.76
C ASN A 168 -11.24 19.42 5.65
N ARG A 169 -10.59 19.85 6.73
CA ARG A 169 -9.15 20.07 6.78
C ARG A 169 -8.39 18.77 6.58
N SER A 170 -8.73 17.69 7.30
CA SER A 170 -8.08 16.39 7.13
C SER A 170 -8.24 15.84 5.72
N ALA A 171 -9.43 15.94 5.13
CA ALA A 171 -9.67 15.53 3.74
C ALA A 171 -8.87 16.39 2.75
N THR A 172 -8.73 17.68 3.03
CA THR A 172 -7.90 18.60 2.23
C THR A 172 -6.42 18.25 2.34
N ASP A 173 -5.93 18.01 3.56
CA ASP A 173 -4.53 17.66 3.83
C ASP A 173 -4.16 16.32 3.17
N GLU A 174 -5.05 15.33 3.21
CA GLU A 174 -4.86 14.05 2.53
C GLU A 174 -4.88 14.21 1.01
N LYS A 175 -5.82 14.98 0.45
CA LYS A 175 -5.86 15.29 -0.98
C LYS A 175 -4.58 16.00 -1.44
N VAL A 176 -4.14 17.01 -0.68
CA VAL A 176 -2.88 17.73 -0.96
C VAL A 176 -1.71 16.76 -0.92
N ARG A 177 -1.63 15.88 0.08
CA ARG A 177 -0.55 14.88 0.17
C ARG A 177 -0.48 13.99 -1.08
N TYR A 178 -1.59 13.39 -1.50
CA TYR A 178 -1.59 12.51 -2.67
C TYR A 178 -1.28 13.28 -3.96
N LEU A 179 -1.81 14.50 -4.11
CA LEU A 179 -1.51 15.35 -5.25
C LEU A 179 -0.02 15.72 -5.27
N THR A 180 0.57 16.10 -4.13
CA THR A 180 2.01 16.39 -4.05
C THR A 180 2.86 15.17 -4.41
N ILE A 181 2.49 13.96 -3.96
CA ILE A 181 3.19 12.74 -4.35
C ILE A 181 3.11 12.56 -5.86
N PHE A 182 1.91 12.63 -6.42
CA PHE A 182 1.66 12.48 -7.86
C PHE A 182 2.47 13.47 -8.71
N GLU A 183 2.50 14.75 -8.31
CA GLU A 183 3.28 15.80 -8.98
C GLU A 183 4.79 15.56 -8.86
N SER A 184 5.26 15.09 -7.71
CA SER A 184 6.69 14.85 -7.47
C SER A 184 7.27 13.61 -8.18
N LEU A 185 6.45 12.82 -8.87
CA LEU A 185 6.92 11.65 -9.61
C LEU A 185 7.71 12.09 -10.85
N ASN A 186 8.96 11.67 -10.96
CA ASN A 186 9.80 11.88 -12.15
C ASN A 186 9.39 11.05 -13.38
N VAL A 187 8.36 10.22 -13.24
CA VAL A 187 7.82 9.41 -14.33
C VAL A 187 6.58 10.14 -14.85
N PRO A 188 6.44 10.37 -16.16
CA PRO A 188 5.19 10.87 -16.73
C PRO A 188 4.01 9.96 -16.38
N VAL A 189 3.03 10.51 -15.65
CA VAL A 189 1.79 9.83 -15.27
C VAL A 189 0.59 10.66 -15.72
N ILE A 190 -0.35 9.99 -16.37
CA ILE A 190 -1.62 10.55 -16.83
C ILE A 190 -2.76 9.75 -16.19
N LEU A 191 -3.76 10.43 -15.65
CA LEU A 191 -5.00 9.87 -15.15
C LEU A 191 -6.10 10.21 -16.14
N LEU A 192 -6.81 9.19 -16.61
CA LEU A 192 -7.95 9.30 -17.50
C LEU A 192 -9.23 8.87 -16.80
N ASP A 193 -10.34 9.51 -17.17
CA ASP A 193 -11.69 9.12 -16.75
C ASP A 193 -12.17 7.82 -17.43
N GLU A 194 -13.42 7.44 -17.16
CA GLU A 194 -14.05 6.24 -17.76
C GLU A 194 -14.26 6.32 -19.28
N ASN A 195 -14.18 7.51 -19.88
CA ASN A 195 -14.28 7.75 -21.31
C ASN A 195 -12.90 7.88 -21.99
N GLY A 196 -11.81 7.75 -21.23
CA GLY A 196 -10.44 7.91 -21.73
C GLY A 196 -9.98 9.36 -21.90
N LEU A 197 -10.70 10.33 -21.31
CA LEU A 197 -10.33 11.73 -21.33
C LEU A 197 -9.42 12.06 -20.16
N ILE A 198 -8.49 13.00 -20.35
CA ILE A 198 -7.55 13.41 -19.30
C ILE A 198 -8.33 14.00 -18.12
N GLU A 199 -8.26 13.33 -16.97
CA GLU A 199 -8.74 13.85 -15.69
C GLU A 199 -7.62 14.61 -14.97
N ASN A 200 -6.39 14.12 -15.04
CA ASN A 200 -5.21 14.74 -14.43
C ASN A 200 -3.90 14.30 -15.12
N ILE A 201 -2.85 15.12 -15.02
CA ILE A 201 -1.50 14.85 -15.54
C ILE A 201 -0.48 15.44 -14.57
N ASN A 202 0.59 14.71 -14.29
CA ASN A 202 1.64 15.23 -13.40
C ASN A 202 2.62 16.15 -14.12
N GLU A 203 3.41 16.90 -13.35
CA GLU A 203 4.47 17.79 -13.84
C GLU A 203 5.39 17.12 -14.88
N ALA A 204 5.89 15.92 -14.60
CA ALA A 204 6.77 15.20 -15.52
C ALA A 204 6.13 14.91 -16.89
N ALA A 205 4.83 14.57 -16.93
CA ALA A 205 4.11 14.34 -18.17
C ALA A 205 3.77 15.66 -18.88
N ALA A 206 3.37 16.69 -18.13
CA ALA A 206 3.11 18.02 -18.70
C ALA A 206 4.37 18.60 -19.38
N GLU A 207 5.54 18.47 -18.76
CA GLU A 207 6.83 18.88 -19.34
C GLU A 207 7.23 18.05 -20.57
N ALA A 208 7.10 16.73 -20.47
CA ALA A 208 7.46 15.82 -21.56
C ALA A 208 6.64 16.09 -22.83
N PHE A 209 5.33 16.36 -22.69
CA PHE A 209 4.43 16.52 -23.83
C PHE A 209 4.01 17.97 -24.10
N GLY A 210 4.53 18.94 -23.36
CA GLY A 210 4.24 20.36 -23.57
C GLY A 210 2.79 20.72 -23.28
N MET A 211 2.13 20.00 -22.37
CA MET A 211 0.71 20.16 -22.03
C MET A 211 0.46 21.14 -20.88
N GLY A 212 1.43 22.02 -20.58
CA GLY A 212 1.35 23.01 -19.50
C GLY A 212 1.55 24.44 -19.98
N SER A 213 0.64 25.35 -19.61
CA SER A 213 0.85 26.79 -19.73
C SER A 213 1.78 27.29 -18.63
N VAL A 214 2.84 28.02 -18.99
CA VAL A 214 3.75 28.67 -18.03
C VAL A 214 3.01 29.79 -17.28
N SER A 215 2.71 29.60 -15.98
CA SER A 215 2.60 30.72 -15.03
C SER A 215 2.61 30.26 -13.56
N GLY A 216 3.75 30.45 -12.89
CA GLY A 216 3.85 31.22 -11.65
C GLY A 216 3.21 30.75 -10.33
N SER A 217 2.41 29.69 -10.30
CA SER A 217 1.91 29.12 -9.04
C SER A 217 1.68 27.61 -9.18
N ALA A 218 2.63 26.83 -8.67
CA ALA A 218 2.43 25.43 -8.36
C ALA A 218 1.12 25.29 -7.56
N TYR A 219 0.16 24.55 -8.11
CA TYR A 219 -1.02 23.89 -7.50
C TYR A 219 -2.21 23.80 -8.46
N TYR A 220 -2.25 24.60 -9.53
CA TYR A 220 -3.26 24.50 -10.60
C TYR A 220 -2.62 24.78 -11.97
N SER A 221 -1.79 23.85 -12.44
CA SER A 221 -1.38 23.84 -13.85
C SER A 221 -2.66 23.76 -14.69
N HIS A 222 -2.86 24.75 -15.57
CA HIS A 222 -3.97 24.74 -16.52
C HIS A 222 -3.63 23.75 -17.63
N VAL A 223 -3.86 22.48 -17.33
CA VAL A 223 -3.85 21.37 -18.28
C VAL A 223 -5.22 21.37 -18.95
N ASP A 224 -5.25 21.08 -20.26
CA ASP A 224 -6.51 20.77 -20.94
C ASP A 224 -7.06 19.45 -20.39
N VAL A 225 -7.92 19.54 -19.37
CA VAL A 225 -8.67 18.42 -18.79
C VAL A 225 -9.92 18.18 -19.65
N GLY A 226 -10.34 16.93 -19.79
CA GLY A 226 -11.51 16.54 -20.59
C GLY A 226 -11.24 16.39 -22.09
N VAL A 227 -9.96 16.38 -22.50
CA VAL A 227 -9.55 16.07 -23.89
C VAL A 227 -8.86 14.70 -23.95
N PRO A 228 -8.85 14.02 -25.11
CA PRO A 228 -8.09 12.79 -25.29
C PRO A 228 -6.58 13.02 -25.19
N PHE A 229 -5.85 12.06 -24.62
CA PHE A 229 -4.38 12.07 -24.67
C PHE A 229 -3.90 11.63 -26.05
N ALA A 230 -3.78 12.60 -26.96
CA ALA A 230 -3.46 12.38 -28.37
C ALA A 230 -2.26 11.46 -28.65
N PRO A 231 -1.14 11.47 -27.89
CA PRO A 231 -0.01 10.59 -28.16
C PRO A 231 -0.31 9.08 -28.10
N LEU A 232 -1.40 8.67 -27.44
CA LEU A 232 -1.80 7.25 -27.29
C LEU A 232 -3.30 7.02 -27.58
N ASP A 233 -3.93 7.88 -28.38
CA ASP A 233 -5.39 7.86 -28.61
C ASP A 233 -5.89 6.47 -29.08
N ALA A 234 -5.20 5.85 -30.04
CA ALA A 234 -5.55 4.54 -30.56
C ALA A 234 -5.37 3.41 -29.51
N GLU A 235 -4.28 3.44 -28.74
CA GLU A 235 -4.02 2.48 -27.67
C GLU A 235 -5.04 2.60 -26.53
N ILE A 236 -5.42 3.83 -26.17
CA ILE A 236 -6.42 4.11 -25.14
C ILE A 236 -7.79 3.59 -25.60
N ALA A 237 -8.21 3.92 -26.82
CA ALA A 237 -9.48 3.43 -27.38
C ALA A 237 -9.52 1.89 -27.43
N ALA A 238 -8.44 1.25 -27.91
CA ALA A 238 -8.35 -0.20 -27.93
C ALA A 238 -8.34 -0.82 -26.53
N PHE A 239 -7.78 -0.13 -25.53
CA PHE A 239 -7.80 -0.60 -24.14
C PHE A 239 -9.17 -0.42 -23.48
N LEU A 240 -9.90 0.65 -23.82
CA LEU A 240 -11.28 0.89 -23.35
C LEU A 240 -12.24 -0.20 -23.80
N ASP A 241 -12.14 -0.65 -25.05
CA ASP A 241 -12.96 -1.71 -25.64
C ASP A 241 -12.58 -3.13 -25.16
N ASP A 242 -11.43 -3.27 -24.49
CA ASP A 242 -10.93 -4.54 -23.94
C ASP A 242 -11.39 -4.75 -22.48
N THR A 243 -11.43 -6.01 -22.03
CA THR A 243 -11.74 -6.38 -20.63
C THR A 243 -10.50 -6.56 -19.76
N ALA A 244 -9.30 -6.43 -20.32
CA ALA A 244 -8.04 -6.55 -19.57
C ALA A 244 -7.89 -5.51 -18.45
N GLU A 245 -7.37 -5.93 -17.29
CA GLU A 245 -7.10 -5.03 -16.15
C GLU A 245 -5.88 -4.12 -16.37
N ALA A 246 -4.88 -4.60 -17.09
CA ALA A 246 -3.64 -3.88 -17.37
C ALA A 246 -3.04 -4.30 -18.71
N ARG A 247 -2.27 -3.38 -19.31
CA ARG A 247 -1.54 -3.60 -20.56
C ARG A 247 -0.19 -2.89 -20.54
N GLU A 248 0.83 -3.57 -21.04
CA GLU A 248 2.17 -3.00 -21.22
C GLU A 248 2.54 -3.07 -22.71
N LEU A 249 3.08 -1.99 -23.26
CA LEU A 249 3.50 -1.90 -24.65
C LEU A 249 4.64 -0.89 -24.84
N GLU A 250 5.47 -1.12 -25.85
CA GLU A 250 6.54 -0.18 -26.21
C GLU A 250 6.09 0.76 -27.33
N ARG A 251 6.35 2.07 -27.17
CA ARG A 251 6.05 3.09 -28.18
C ARG A 251 7.13 4.14 -28.29
N SER A 252 7.36 4.58 -29.52
CA SER A 252 8.08 5.83 -29.78
C SER A 252 7.07 6.97 -29.76
N LEU A 253 7.17 7.86 -28.78
CA LEU A 253 6.29 9.02 -28.63
C LEU A 253 7.04 10.31 -28.96
N GLN A 254 6.33 11.26 -29.58
CA GLN A 254 6.87 12.60 -29.80
C GLN A 254 6.77 13.42 -28.52
N THR A 255 7.90 13.94 -28.04
CA THR A 255 7.99 14.79 -26.85
C THR A 255 8.49 16.18 -27.23
N THR A 256 8.44 17.13 -26.30
CA THR A 256 9.05 18.47 -26.46
C THR A 256 10.54 18.42 -26.74
N SER A 257 11.22 17.36 -26.29
CA SER A 257 12.66 17.11 -26.52
C SER A 257 12.93 16.24 -27.77
N GLY A 258 11.92 15.95 -28.60
CA GLY A 258 12.02 15.06 -29.75
C GLY A 258 11.48 13.65 -29.50
N PRO A 259 11.70 12.69 -30.42
CA PRO A 259 11.19 11.33 -30.27
C PRO A 259 11.91 10.58 -29.15
N ARG A 260 11.13 9.93 -28.28
CA ARG A 260 11.61 9.09 -27.18
C ARG A 260 10.89 7.75 -27.15
N PHE A 261 11.60 6.71 -26.71
CA PHE A 261 11.04 5.38 -26.53
C PHE A 261 10.54 5.19 -25.10
N TYR A 262 9.27 4.85 -24.97
CA TYR A 262 8.61 4.59 -23.70
C TYR A 262 8.09 3.17 -23.61
N ILE A 263 8.23 2.57 -22.43
CA ILE A 263 7.36 1.48 -21.99
C ILE A 263 6.10 2.13 -21.39
N VAL A 264 4.98 1.95 -22.09
CA VAL A 264 3.67 2.45 -21.72
C VAL A 264 2.95 1.40 -20.89
N ARG A 265 2.56 1.76 -19.67
CA ARG A 265 1.72 0.92 -18.80
C ARG A 265 0.36 1.55 -18.63
N LEU A 266 -0.68 0.86 -19.10
CA LEU A 266 -2.08 1.22 -18.87
C LEU A 266 -2.64 0.30 -17.79
N LYS A 267 -3.33 0.85 -16.80
CA LYS A 267 -3.99 0.08 -15.74
C LYS A 267 -5.35 0.67 -15.43
N ARG A 268 -6.37 -0.17 -15.37
CA ARG A 268 -7.71 0.25 -14.93
C ARG A 268 -7.70 0.49 -13.43
N MET A 269 -8.24 1.63 -13.02
CA MET A 269 -8.50 1.94 -11.63
C MET A 269 -9.90 1.42 -11.31
N GLN A 270 -9.99 0.41 -10.46
CA GLN A 270 -11.24 -0.05 -9.86
C GLN A 270 -11.16 0.17 -8.37
N ASP A 271 -11.97 1.09 -7.86
CA ASP A 271 -12.25 1.15 -6.42
C ASP A 271 -13.22 0.02 -6.03
N VAL A 272 -13.03 -0.55 -4.84
CA VAL A 272 -13.89 -1.56 -4.21
C VAL A 272 -15.32 -1.04 -4.00
N SER A 273 -15.49 0.29 -3.96
CA SER A 273 -16.80 0.97 -3.90
C SER A 273 -17.46 1.17 -5.27
N GLY A 274 -16.73 1.00 -6.37
CA GLY A 274 -17.19 1.28 -7.74
C GLY A 274 -17.30 2.77 -8.09
N THR A 275 -16.92 3.68 -7.18
CA THR A 275 -17.07 5.14 -7.33
C THR A 275 -15.98 5.76 -8.20
N PHE A 276 -14.77 5.20 -8.19
CA PHE A 276 -13.67 5.64 -9.05
C PHE A 276 -13.45 4.64 -10.18
N ARG A 277 -13.68 5.10 -11.41
CA ARG A 277 -13.49 4.35 -12.65
C ARG A 277 -12.66 5.21 -13.60
N GLY A 278 -11.55 4.67 -14.05
CA GLY A 278 -10.64 5.38 -14.94
C GLY A 278 -9.45 4.52 -15.34
N ILE A 279 -8.49 5.15 -16.00
CA ILE A 279 -7.26 4.51 -16.48
C ILE A 279 -6.06 5.33 -15.99
N THR A 280 -5.07 4.67 -15.39
CA THR A 280 -3.75 5.25 -15.16
C THR A 280 -2.83 4.87 -16.31
N ILE A 281 -2.10 5.85 -16.84
CA ILE A 281 -1.02 5.66 -17.80
C ILE A 281 0.29 6.08 -17.13
N ALA A 282 1.28 5.21 -17.11
CA ALA A 282 2.64 5.53 -16.70
C ALA A 282 3.63 5.26 -17.84
N LEU A 283 4.53 6.20 -18.10
CA LEU A 283 5.46 6.13 -19.23
C LEU A 283 6.90 6.04 -18.71
N SER A 284 7.51 4.86 -18.78
CA SER A 284 8.92 4.69 -18.41
C SER A 284 9.81 4.96 -19.61
N ASP A 285 10.61 6.02 -19.57
CA ASP A 285 11.56 6.35 -20.64
C ASP A 285 12.69 5.32 -20.68
N VAL A 286 12.85 4.67 -21.83
CA VAL A 286 13.89 3.66 -22.10
C VAL A 286 14.77 4.06 -23.29
N THR A 287 14.75 5.34 -23.67
CA THR A 287 15.45 5.85 -24.85
C THR A 287 16.95 5.62 -24.79
N GLU A 288 17.59 5.96 -23.66
CA GLU A 288 19.04 5.80 -23.49
C GLU A 288 19.44 4.32 -23.57
N ARG A 289 18.69 3.45 -22.89
CA ARG A 289 18.91 2.01 -22.92
C ARG A 289 18.82 1.47 -24.35
N LYS A 290 17.79 1.86 -25.12
CA LYS A 290 17.64 1.43 -26.52
C LYS A 290 18.77 1.95 -27.41
N ARG A 291 19.19 3.21 -27.24
CA ARG A 291 20.33 3.76 -28.00
C ARG A 291 21.61 2.97 -27.76
N VAL A 292 21.91 2.63 -26.50
CA VAL A 292 23.09 1.82 -26.17
C VAL A 292 22.98 0.41 -26.76
N GLU A 293 21.80 -0.22 -26.69
CA GLU A 293 21.56 -1.53 -27.29
C GLU A 293 21.73 -1.49 -28.82
N ASP A 294 21.19 -0.47 -29.49
CA ASP A 294 21.30 -0.27 -30.94
C ASP A 294 22.74 0.05 -31.37
N ASP A 295 23.46 0.91 -30.65
CA ASP A 295 24.87 1.25 -30.92
C ASP A 295 25.76 0.00 -30.81
N VAL A 296 25.52 -0.87 -29.83
CA VAL A 296 26.24 -2.15 -29.68
C VAL A 296 25.93 -3.09 -30.83
N LEU A 297 24.67 -3.19 -31.24
CA LEU A 297 24.26 -4.03 -32.37
C LEU A 297 24.86 -3.53 -33.69
N GLN A 298 24.82 -2.22 -33.93
CA GLN A 298 25.41 -1.60 -35.11
C GLN A 298 26.93 -1.77 -35.11
N GLY A 299 27.61 -1.48 -34.00
CA GLY A 299 29.05 -1.68 -33.88
C GLY A 299 29.48 -3.13 -34.11
N ARG A 300 28.69 -4.10 -33.63
CA ARG A 300 28.93 -5.52 -33.89
C ARG A 300 28.76 -5.88 -35.37
N ALA A 301 27.74 -5.32 -36.03
CA ALA A 301 27.50 -5.53 -37.46
C ALA A 301 28.60 -4.91 -38.32
N GLU A 302 29.03 -3.68 -38.00
CA GLU A 302 30.12 -2.99 -38.67
C GLU A 302 31.46 -3.72 -38.48
N TYR A 303 31.79 -4.12 -37.25
CA TYR A 303 32.98 -4.93 -36.97
C TYR A 303 32.98 -6.21 -37.81
N ARG A 304 31.85 -6.93 -37.84
CA ARG A 304 31.73 -8.17 -38.61
C ARG A 304 31.91 -7.93 -40.10
N ALA A 305 31.25 -6.90 -40.65
CA ALA A 305 31.38 -6.55 -42.06
C ALA A 305 32.82 -6.15 -42.42
N LEU A 306 33.51 -5.36 -41.59
CA LEU A 306 34.90 -4.98 -41.80
C LEU A 306 35.82 -6.20 -41.71
N PHE A 307 35.66 -7.04 -40.69
CA PHE A 307 36.47 -8.23 -40.50
C PHE A 307 36.31 -9.21 -41.68
N GLU A 308 35.08 -9.49 -42.11
CA GLU A 308 34.78 -10.40 -43.23
C GLU A 308 35.27 -9.87 -44.60
N ASN A 309 35.27 -8.56 -44.82
CA ASN A 309 35.65 -7.96 -46.12
C ASN A 309 37.07 -7.36 -46.13
N MET A 310 37.86 -7.52 -45.06
CA MET A 310 39.23 -7.00 -45.00
C MET A 310 40.13 -7.77 -45.98
N ILE A 311 40.96 -7.05 -46.73
CA ILE A 311 41.90 -7.63 -47.71
C ILE A 311 43.10 -8.27 -47.00
N ASP A 312 43.54 -7.67 -45.89
CA ASP A 312 44.63 -8.21 -45.09
C ASP A 312 44.17 -9.43 -44.29
N ALA A 313 45.03 -10.45 -44.22
CA ALA A 313 44.81 -11.62 -43.39
C ALA A 313 44.89 -11.25 -41.90
N VAL A 314 43.82 -11.52 -41.15
CA VAL A 314 43.73 -11.25 -39.72
C VAL A 314 43.32 -12.52 -38.98
N ALA A 315 44.05 -12.82 -37.92
CA ALA A 315 43.73 -13.87 -36.96
C ALA A 315 43.71 -13.29 -35.54
N GLN A 316 42.57 -13.44 -34.86
CA GLN A 316 42.45 -13.13 -33.44
C GLN A 316 42.87 -14.36 -32.63
N HIS A 317 43.64 -14.14 -31.56
CA HIS A 317 44.10 -15.21 -30.69
C HIS A 317 43.80 -14.92 -29.21
N VAL A 318 43.58 -15.97 -28.43
CA VAL A 318 43.51 -15.91 -26.96
C VAL A 318 44.77 -16.52 -26.38
N ALA A 319 45.42 -15.81 -25.46
CA ALA A 319 46.60 -16.32 -24.76
C ALA A 319 46.24 -17.53 -23.87
N VAL A 320 46.97 -18.62 -24.02
CA VAL A 320 46.91 -19.79 -23.14
C VAL A 320 48.00 -19.64 -22.09
N ARG A 321 47.63 -19.82 -20.82
CA ARG A 321 48.51 -19.60 -19.67
C ARG A 321 48.60 -20.85 -18.82
N ASP A 322 49.76 -21.09 -18.22
CA ASP A 322 49.95 -22.12 -17.21
C ASP A 322 49.39 -21.72 -15.83
N GLU A 323 49.50 -22.61 -14.85
CA GLU A 323 49.05 -22.37 -13.46
C GLU A 323 49.79 -21.21 -12.78
N ALA A 324 50.97 -20.82 -13.27
CA ALA A 324 51.73 -19.67 -12.80
C ALA A 324 51.34 -18.36 -13.53
N GLY A 325 50.41 -18.41 -14.49
CA GLY A 325 49.93 -17.27 -15.27
C GLY A 325 50.84 -16.87 -16.44
N VAL A 326 51.88 -17.67 -16.74
CA VAL A 326 52.82 -17.43 -17.84
C VAL A 326 52.18 -17.89 -19.14
N ILE A 327 52.27 -17.07 -20.19
CA ILE A 327 51.75 -17.44 -21.52
C ILE A 327 52.60 -18.58 -22.07
N THR A 328 51.97 -19.72 -22.33
CA THR A 328 52.61 -20.90 -22.91
C THR A 328 52.35 -21.04 -24.39
N ASP A 329 51.19 -20.55 -24.87
CA ASP A 329 50.80 -20.62 -26.28
C ASP A 329 49.67 -19.60 -26.57
N TYR A 330 49.18 -19.57 -27.80
CA TYR A 330 48.03 -18.81 -28.24
C TYR A 330 47.06 -19.74 -28.97
N ARG A 331 45.77 -19.55 -28.73
CA ARG A 331 44.70 -20.30 -29.38
C ARG A 331 44.01 -19.42 -30.41
N PHE A 332 43.78 -19.91 -31.61
CA PHE A 332 42.97 -19.21 -32.62
C PHE A 332 41.56 -19.00 -32.10
N ALA A 333 41.14 -17.74 -32.03
CA ALA A 333 39.83 -17.31 -31.56
C ALA A 333 38.87 -17.04 -32.72
N GLU A 334 39.41 -16.47 -33.81
CA GLU A 334 38.67 -16.10 -35.01
C GLU A 334 39.68 -15.83 -36.14
N VAL A 335 39.32 -16.12 -37.39
CA VAL A 335 40.11 -15.74 -38.58
C VAL A 335 39.20 -15.16 -39.66
N ASN A 336 39.71 -14.22 -40.45
CA ASN A 336 38.91 -13.64 -41.54
C ASN A 336 39.09 -14.43 -42.86
N PRO A 337 38.23 -14.21 -43.87
CA PRO A 337 38.34 -14.90 -45.17
C PRO A 337 39.69 -14.68 -45.89
N ALA A 338 40.31 -13.51 -45.74
CA ALA A 338 41.64 -13.24 -46.32
C ALA A 338 42.74 -14.13 -45.69
N PHE A 339 42.64 -14.45 -44.40
CA PHE A 339 43.52 -15.44 -43.76
C PHE A 339 43.37 -16.81 -44.41
N GLU A 340 42.14 -17.26 -44.65
CA GLU A 340 41.92 -18.55 -45.31
C GLU A 340 42.53 -18.60 -46.71
N VAL A 341 42.37 -17.53 -47.48
CA VAL A 341 42.95 -17.42 -48.83
C VAL A 341 44.47 -17.38 -48.78
N LEU A 342 45.06 -16.61 -47.86
CA LEU A 342 46.51 -16.44 -47.77
C LEU A 342 47.21 -17.72 -47.30
N PHE A 343 46.64 -18.40 -46.32
CA PHE A 343 47.26 -19.56 -45.67
C PHE A 343 46.68 -20.90 -46.14
N GLY A 344 45.62 -20.90 -46.93
CA GLY A 344 44.98 -22.12 -47.46
C GLY A 344 44.31 -22.98 -46.39
N LEU A 345 44.04 -22.42 -45.21
CA LEU A 345 43.43 -23.10 -44.07
C LEU A 345 42.05 -22.53 -43.82
N SER A 346 41.01 -23.36 -43.77
CA SER A 346 39.66 -22.87 -43.49
C SER A 346 39.51 -22.41 -42.04
N HIS A 347 38.55 -21.52 -41.76
CA HIS A 347 38.20 -21.10 -40.41
C HIS A 347 37.97 -22.29 -39.48
N ASP A 348 37.19 -23.28 -39.92
CA ASP A 348 36.92 -24.51 -39.16
C ASP A 348 38.19 -25.34 -38.88
N ASP A 349 39.19 -25.28 -39.76
CA ASP A 349 40.45 -26.02 -39.59
C ASP A 349 41.36 -25.41 -38.53
N VAL A 350 41.23 -24.12 -38.23
CA VAL A 350 42.12 -23.42 -37.30
C VAL A 350 41.43 -22.99 -36.01
N LEU A 351 40.11 -22.77 -36.03
CA LEU A 351 39.36 -22.27 -34.88
C LEU A 351 39.56 -23.16 -33.65
N GLY A 352 39.95 -22.54 -32.54
CA GLY A 352 40.15 -23.23 -31.26
C GLY A 352 41.43 -24.06 -31.16
N LYS A 353 42.25 -24.19 -32.22
CA LYS A 353 43.56 -24.86 -32.16
C LYS A 353 44.65 -23.94 -31.63
N LEU A 354 45.72 -24.52 -31.09
CA LEU A 354 46.90 -23.77 -30.67
C LEU A 354 47.75 -23.35 -31.89
N ILE A 355 48.49 -22.25 -31.78
CA ILE A 355 49.40 -21.80 -32.85
C ILE A 355 50.41 -22.90 -33.16
N ASP A 356 50.99 -23.51 -32.13
CA ASP A 356 51.96 -24.59 -32.29
C ASP A 356 51.34 -25.82 -32.96
N GLU A 357 50.08 -26.17 -32.64
CA GLU A 357 49.36 -27.26 -33.31
C GLU A 357 49.11 -27.02 -34.79
N VAL A 358 49.12 -25.76 -35.26
CA VAL A 358 48.89 -25.41 -36.66
C VAL A 358 50.21 -25.25 -37.40
N TRP A 359 51.21 -24.59 -36.81
CA TRP A 359 52.43 -24.15 -37.48
C TRP A 359 53.69 -24.99 -37.22
N LEU A 360 53.67 -25.97 -36.31
CA LEU A 360 54.85 -26.78 -36.02
C LEU A 360 55.27 -27.68 -37.21
N PRO A 361 56.58 -27.89 -37.43
CA PRO A 361 57.08 -28.78 -38.48
C PRO A 361 56.59 -30.23 -38.32
N GLY A 362 55.94 -30.77 -39.35
CA GLY A 362 55.41 -32.14 -39.36
C GLY A 362 53.89 -32.26 -39.18
N ASN A 363 53.18 -31.14 -39.03
CA ASN A 363 51.73 -31.09 -39.00
C ASN A 363 51.13 -31.16 -40.43
N PRO A 364 50.11 -31.99 -40.71
CA PRO A 364 49.46 -32.05 -42.03
C PRO A 364 48.79 -30.75 -42.50
N LEU A 365 48.55 -29.79 -41.59
CA LEU A 365 48.02 -28.45 -41.91
C LEU A 365 49.13 -27.39 -42.06
N GLY A 366 50.39 -27.71 -41.73
CA GLY A 366 51.50 -26.77 -41.83
C GLY A 366 51.90 -26.54 -43.29
N MET A 367 52.05 -25.27 -43.69
CA MET A 367 52.62 -24.91 -45.00
C MET A 367 54.03 -25.51 -45.14
N ASN A 368 54.26 -26.25 -46.24
CA ASN A 368 55.58 -26.74 -46.65
C ASN A 368 56.56 -25.61 -46.93
#